data_AF-A0A3B0SRB4-F1
#
_entry.id   AF-A0A3B0SRB4-F1
#
_cell.length_a   1.000
_cell.length_b   1.000
_cell.length_c   1.000
_cell.angle_alpha   90.00
_cell.angle_beta   90.00
_cell.angle_gamma   90.00
#
_symmetry.space_group_name_H-M   'P 1'
#
loop_
_entity.id
_entity.type
_entity.pdbx_description
1 polymer ?
#
loop_
_entity_poly.entity_id
_entity_poly.type
_entity_poly.pdbx_seq_one_letter_code
_entity_poly.pdbx_strand_id
1 'polypeptide(L)' 'MAKLQPVRGTHDIMGDKARTFRFIHGVFQDIATRFGHQEISTPIFEFTEIFSRTLGEASDVVSKEMYTFEDRG' A
#
# COMPACT_ATOMS: atom_id res chain seq x y z
N MET A 1 -16.41 26.32 -9.76
CA MET A 1 -15.38 25.27 -9.60
C MET A 1 -16.08 23.95 -9.35
N ALA A 2 -15.65 22.86 -10.00
CA ALA A 2 -16.21 21.55 -9.72
C ALA A 2 -15.86 21.13 -8.28
N LYS A 3 -16.81 20.54 -7.56
CA LYS A 3 -16.59 20.04 -6.19
C LYS A 3 -15.60 18.88 -6.25
N LEU A 4 -14.51 18.97 -5.50
CA LEU A 4 -13.54 17.87 -5.40
C LEU A 4 -14.24 16.61 -4.87
N GLN A 5 -13.88 15.47 -5.45
CA GLN A 5 -14.36 14.14 -5.07
C GLN A 5 -13.14 13.22 -4.87
N PRO A 6 -13.26 12.15 -4.08
CA PRO A 6 -12.21 11.14 -3.99
C PRO A 6 -11.85 10.59 -5.38
N VAL A 7 -10.57 10.26 -5.57
CA VAL A 7 -10.11 9.62 -6.80
C VAL A 7 -10.81 8.27 -6.93
N ARG A 8 -11.32 7.95 -8.12
CA ARG A 8 -12.01 6.68 -8.37
C ARG A 8 -11.10 5.52 -7.95
N GLY A 9 -11.64 4.60 -7.14
CA GLY A 9 -10.89 3.46 -6.59
C GLY A 9 -10.27 3.72 -5.21
N THR A 10 -10.25 4.97 -4.73
CA THR A 10 -9.79 5.32 -3.38
C THR A 10 -10.98 5.52 -2.43
N HIS A 11 -10.78 5.19 -1.15
CA HIS A 11 -11.85 5.26 -0.15
C HIS A 11 -11.31 5.75 1.19
N ASP A 12 -12.03 6.67 1.81
CA ASP A 12 -11.76 7.07 3.19
C ASP A 12 -12.19 5.95 4.15
N ILE A 13 -11.32 5.59 5.09
CA ILE A 13 -11.62 4.61 6.14
C ILE A 13 -11.90 5.38 7.43
N MET A 14 -13.16 5.40 7.85
CA MET A 14 -13.63 6.18 9.01
C MET A 14 -14.68 5.44 9.85
N GLY A 15 -14.96 5.95 11.06
CA GLY A 15 -16.02 5.44 11.94
C GLY A 15 -15.86 3.95 12.28
N ASP A 16 -16.93 3.17 12.10
CA ASP A 16 -16.93 1.72 12.35
C ASP A 16 -15.91 0.98 11.48
N LYS A 17 -15.72 1.38 10.22
CA LYS A 17 -14.73 0.73 9.35
C LYS A 17 -13.33 0.88 9.91
N ALA A 18 -12.96 2.09 10.36
CA ALA A 18 -11.66 2.32 10.99
C ALA A 18 -11.48 1.49 12.28
N ARG A 19 -12.54 1.31 13.07
CA ARG A 19 -12.51 0.42 14.25
C ARG A 19 -12.26 -1.04 13.86
N THR A 20 -12.95 -1.54 12.84
CA THR A 20 -12.76 -2.90 12.34
C THR A 20 -11.35 -3.12 11.80
N PHE A 21 -10.81 -2.20 11.00
CA PHE A 21 -9.43 -2.30 10.50
C PHE A 21 -8.42 -2.35 11.65
N ARG A 22 -8.57 -1.48 12.65
CA ARG A 22 -7.70 -1.47 13.84
C ARG A 22 -7.76 -2.79 14.60
N PHE A 23 -8.94 -3.37 14.76
CA PHE A 23 -9.11 -4.67 15.40
C PHE A 23 -8.36 -5.77 14.63
N ILE A 24 -8.53 -5.83 13.30
CA ILE A 24 -7.85 -6.82 12.45
C ILE A 24 -6.32 -6.68 12.55
N HIS A 25 -5.80 -5.45 12.44
CA HIS A 25 -4.37 -5.19 12.59
C HIS A 25 -3.84 -5.62 13.97
N GLY A 26 -4.60 -5.35 15.04
CA GLY A 26 -4.23 -5.76 16.40
C GLY A 26 -4.12 -7.28 16.56
N VAL A 27 -5.06 -8.04 15.99
CA VAL A 27 -5.02 -9.51 16.00
C VAL A 27 -3.79 -10.02 15.25
N PHE A 28 -3.50 -9.47 14.06
CA PHE A 28 -2.31 -9.82 13.30
C PHE A 28 -1.02 -9.57 14.10
N GLN A 29 -0.91 -8.38 14.72
CA GLN A 29 0.27 -7.99 15.49
C GLN A 29 0.48 -8.87 16.74
N ASP A 30 -0.58 -9.20 17.47
CA ASP A 30 -0.53 -10.12 18.62
C ASP A 30 -0.01 -11.50 18.20
N ILE A 31 -0.48 -12.04 17.07
CA ILE A 31 0.02 -13.31 16.55
C ILE A 31 1.49 -13.19 16.15
N ALA A 32 1.86 -12.21 15.32
CA ALA A 32 3.21 -12.05 14.81
C ALA A 32 4.26 -11.94 15.93
N THR A 33 3.95 -11.16 16.97
CA THR A 33 4.85 -10.93 18.11
C THR A 33 5.05 -12.18 18.97
N ARG A 34 4.04 -13.05 19.11
CA ARG A 34 4.18 -14.36 19.80
C ARG A 34 5.18 -15.30 19.12
N PHE A 35 5.38 -15.13 17.82
CA PHE A 35 6.37 -15.87 17.04
C PHE A 35 7.68 -15.07 16.85
N GLY A 36 7.91 -14.01 17.62
CA GLY A 36 9.16 -13.24 17.61
C GLY A 36 9.38 -12.38 16.37
N HIS A 37 8.35 -12.17 15.54
CA HIS A 37 8.46 -11.26 14.40
C HIS A 37 8.41 -9.81 14.86
N GLN A 38 9.16 -8.96 14.18
CA GLN A 38 9.21 -7.52 14.44
C GLN A 38 8.58 -6.75 13.28
N GLU A 39 7.95 -5.64 13.61
CA GLU A 39 7.37 -4.74 12.63
C GLU A 39 8.49 -4.03 11.85
N ILE A 40 8.28 -3.90 10.54
CA ILE A 40 9.06 -3.04 9.65
C ILE A 40 8.09 -2.18 8.86
N SER A 41 8.45 -0.90 8.66
CA SER A 41 7.73 0.03 7.79
C SER A 41 8.69 0.50 6.71
N THR A 42 8.36 0.20 5.45
CA THR A 42 9.12 0.63 4.28
C THR A 42 8.49 1.89 3.67
N PRO A 43 9.24 2.66 2.85
CA PRO A 43 8.68 3.74 2.06
C PRO A 43 7.48 3.30 1.20
N ILE A 44 6.54 4.22 0.95
CA ILE A 44 5.31 3.97 0.16
C ILE A 44 5.61 3.94 -1.35
N PHE A 45 6.62 4.67 -1.78
CA PHE A 45 7.12 4.67 -3.15
C PHE A 45 8.62 4.38 -3.13
N GLU A 46 9.09 3.78 -4.20
CA GLU A 46 10.46 3.30 -4.37
C GLU A 46 10.87 3.46 -5.83
N PHE A 47 12.16 3.29 -6.12
CA PHE A 47 12.65 3.23 -7.51
C PHE A 47 11.91 2.12 -8.29
N THR A 48 11.47 2.43 -9.52
CA THR A 48 10.68 1.49 -10.33
C THR A 48 11.44 0.19 -10.60
N GLU A 49 12.76 0.28 -10.69
CA GLU A 49 13.69 -0.82 -10.90
C GLU A 49 13.65 -1.89 -9.80
N ILE A 50 13.27 -1.52 -8.56
CA ILE A 50 13.11 -2.46 -7.45
C ILE A 50 11.97 -3.44 -7.75
N PHE A 51 10.91 -2.96 -8.39
CA PHE A 51 9.73 -3.76 -8.73
C PHE A 51 9.89 -4.51 -10.05
N SER A 52 10.42 -3.87 -11.09
CA SER A 52 10.58 -4.49 -12.42
C SER A 52 11.56 -5.67 -12.39
N ARG A 53 12.64 -5.58 -11.61
CA ARG A 53 13.63 -6.65 -11.46
C ARG A 53 13.09 -7.88 -10.74
N THR A 54 12.19 -7.68 -9.76
CA THR A 54 11.71 -8.74 -8.88
C THR A 54 10.49 -9.47 -9.48
N LEU A 55 9.62 -8.75 -10.18
CA LEU A 55 8.39 -9.29 -10.76
C LEU A 55 8.53 -9.67 -12.25
N GLY A 56 9.57 -9.17 -12.92
CA GLY A 56 9.78 -9.32 -14.36
C GLY A 56 8.98 -8.30 -15.18
N GLU A 57 9.59 -7.76 -16.24
CA GLU A 57 9.00 -6.70 -17.08
C GLU A 57 7.69 -7.10 -17.76
N ALA A 58 7.49 -8.40 -18.01
CA ALA A 58 6.29 -8.93 -18.66
C ALA A 58 5.10 -9.12 -17.70
N SER A 59 5.26 -8.85 -16.40
CA SER A 59 4.17 -8.94 -15.43
C SER A 59 3.10 -7.88 -15.72
N ASP A 60 1.82 -8.26 -15.63
CA ASP A 60 0.70 -7.32 -15.73
C ASP A 60 0.80 -6.21 -14.66
N VAL A 61 1.35 -6.54 -13.48
CA VAL A 61 1.59 -5.56 -12.41
C VAL A 61 2.52 -4.46 -12.89
N VAL A 62 3.67 -4.85 -13.45
CA VAL A 62 4.72 -3.92 -13.91
C VAL A 62 4.25 -3.13 -15.13
N SER A 63 3.49 -3.75 -16.02
CA SER A 63 3.10 -3.13 -17.30
C SER A 63 1.84 -2.27 -17.23
N LYS A 64 0.89 -2.54 -16.30
CA LYS A 64 -0.44 -1.91 -16.32
C LYS A 64 -0.92 -1.35 -14.98
N GLU A 65 -0.33 -1.77 -13.87
CA GLU A 65 -0.90 -1.49 -12.53
C GLU A 65 -0.01 -0.58 -11.66
N MET A 66 1.27 -0.41 -11.99
CA MET A 66 2.16 0.49 -11.26
C MET A 66 1.89 1.96 -11.57
N TYR A 67 1.88 2.79 -10.52
CA TYR A 67 1.92 4.25 -10.64
C TYR A 67 3.37 4.72 -10.66
N THR A 68 3.97 4.81 -11.85
CA THR A 68 5.31 5.40 -12.07
C THR A 68 5.19 6.87 -12.48
N PHE A 69 6.02 7.72 -11.90
CA PHE A 69 6.11 9.13 -12.24
C PHE A 69 7.57 9.59 -12.19
N GLU A 70 7.88 10.63 -12.95
CA GLU A 70 9.18 11.28 -12.92
C GLU A 70 9.22 12.28 -11.75
N ASP A 71 10.27 12.17 -10.93
CA ASP A 71 10.54 13.16 -9.89
C ASP A 71 11.22 14.41 -10.50
N ARG A 72 11.20 15.52 -9.78
CA ARG A 72 11.75 16.81 -10.24
C ARG A 72 13.27 16.92 -10.13
N GLY A 73 13.95 15.90 -9.60
CA GLY A 73 15.38 15.91 -9.29
C GLY A 73 15.67 16.34 -7.87
#